data_AF-A0A848V561-F1
#
_entry.id   AF-A0A848V561-F1
#
_cell.length_a   1.000
_cell.length_b   1.000
_cell.length_c   1.000
_cell.angle_alpha   90.00
_cell.angle_beta   90.00
_cell.angle_gamma   90.00
#
_symmetry.space_group_name_H-M   'P 1'
#
loop_
_entity.id
_entity.type
_entity.pdbx_description
1 polymer ?
#
loop_
_entity_poly.entity_id
_entity_poly.type
_entity_poly.pdbx_seq_one_letter_code
_entity_poly.pdbx_strand_id
1 'polypeptide(L)'
;MGKRVIAGLLLTAFAGSAYAAEPVCDSADHCVWIMENHGPHEFDYDILTQELLGFGAEGKEYLIMLTGDKDPKIAGRAIDILVKGRFPFSKAEVEDIIKTWPGSNVEKLAHLLVKIGTRDVQSMMISSLLSDDDKIRFVARDVLFRMRASGKIYPLKPFEYGPIARAVMEAPTRELIQMLAAYPDEQTVPILKRILESEDAPSLIAAYEALYERDPEMAFETLLATFSNLETDQSGTSFAIAELLRRRHPNRKDGFYLQFAKELAEDPEMSSMGRVAGLDAILGWPATGDKLPSLDDNEYTKSAFEIAIFAKQHNISPYEQNFIRAFPSAPEIWAKRIWEQLKHYRQSDPRTYDRFFRQIKSLDSQKSILIDAFAETENLPLLTHALQSAIQNPSEDYLPAIEPLTHHWSNELQILARLANRSISGQPDLSNPAIYKKTSREIRTAIRDKNKLCKVKGSKLTDYVAQLPYFTLEEEVSQSIIKRRYISSTYPTPAGWFVGFDGPTHQGGLWFFDNITGLGDPVNSLDHAGVIFIGPITLPDPGQYMRDFWVISRDSGSQYGRLSTARQTAEDITSEFQRFLPHADFEVSILPGNRYLLSHDTHSSLILEPDGSIKPACE
;
A
#
# COMPACT_ATOMS: atom_id res chain seq x y z
N MET A 1 -60.84 14.21 42.76
CA MET A 1 -61.93 14.02 41.77
C MET A 1 -61.61 14.87 40.55
N GLY A 2 -61.39 14.25 39.38
CA GLY A 2 -61.10 15.01 38.16
C GLY A 2 -60.31 14.19 37.14
N LYS A 3 -61.04 13.71 36.13
CA LYS A 3 -60.64 12.87 35.00
C LYS A 3 -59.39 13.39 34.25
N ARG A 4 -58.49 12.47 33.86
CA ARG A 4 -57.72 12.60 32.61
C ARG A 4 -58.02 11.42 31.71
N VAL A 5 -58.38 11.78 30.49
CA VAL A 5 -58.82 10.97 29.36
C VAL A 5 -57.60 10.26 28.77
N ILE A 6 -57.67 8.94 28.67
CA ILE A 6 -56.74 8.13 27.86
C ILE A 6 -57.32 8.11 26.45
N ALA A 7 -56.63 8.77 25.51
CA ALA A 7 -56.87 8.63 24.09
C ALA A 7 -56.26 7.30 23.63
N GLY A 8 -57.11 6.43 23.09
CA GLY A 8 -56.69 5.17 22.48
C GLY A 8 -55.91 5.42 21.19
N LEU A 9 -54.75 4.77 21.09
CA LEU A 9 -54.15 4.44 19.81
C LEU A 9 -54.34 2.94 19.63
N LEU A 10 -55.15 2.56 18.64
CA LEU A 10 -55.24 1.18 18.15
C LEU A 10 -53.85 0.77 17.64
N LEU A 11 -53.19 -0.14 18.36
CA LEU A 11 -52.17 -1.01 17.78
C LEU A 11 -52.91 -2.15 17.08
N THR A 12 -53.02 -2.05 15.76
CA THR A 12 -53.26 -3.21 14.90
C THR A 12 -52.14 -4.20 15.14
N ALA A 13 -52.44 -5.28 15.84
CA ALA A 13 -51.57 -6.44 15.95
C ALA A 13 -51.42 -7.05 14.55
N PHE A 14 -50.27 -6.81 13.92
CA PHE A 14 -49.77 -7.74 12.92
C PHE A 14 -49.37 -9.01 13.66
N ALA A 15 -50.31 -9.94 13.80
CA ALA A 15 -50.01 -11.34 13.99
C ALA A 15 -49.38 -11.84 12.68
N GLY A 16 -48.12 -11.50 12.46
CA GLY A 16 -47.28 -12.25 11.55
C GLY A 16 -47.08 -13.60 12.20
N SER A 17 -47.72 -14.63 11.65
CA SER A 17 -47.37 -16.02 11.95
C SER A 17 -45.88 -16.17 11.70
N ALA A 18 -45.09 -16.22 12.78
CA ALA A 18 -43.79 -16.86 12.73
C ALA A 18 -44.09 -18.33 12.42
N TYR A 19 -44.08 -18.67 11.13
CA TYR A 19 -43.87 -20.06 10.74
C TYR A 19 -42.59 -20.47 11.45
N ALA A 20 -42.70 -21.34 12.44
CA ALA A 20 -41.55 -22.07 12.94
C ALA A 20 -40.98 -22.78 11.72
N ALA A 21 -39.84 -22.30 11.21
CA ALA A 21 -39.15 -22.97 10.14
C ALA A 21 -38.95 -24.41 10.58
N GLU A 22 -39.39 -25.38 9.77
CA GLU A 22 -39.12 -26.78 10.05
C GLU A 22 -37.61 -26.95 10.21
N PRO A 23 -37.14 -27.64 11.26
CA PRO A 23 -35.72 -27.84 11.48
C PRO A 23 -35.13 -28.55 10.27
N VAL A 24 -34.03 -28.03 9.73
CA VAL A 24 -33.44 -28.60 8.49
C VAL A 24 -32.66 -29.88 8.78
N CYS A 25 -32.28 -30.08 10.05
CA CYS A 25 -31.68 -31.30 10.54
C CYS A 25 -32.50 -31.87 11.70
N ASP A 26 -32.71 -33.18 11.67
CA ASP A 26 -33.39 -33.88 12.77
C ASP A 26 -32.44 -34.25 13.93
N SER A 27 -31.12 -34.21 13.67
CA SER A 27 -30.05 -34.48 14.64
C SER A 27 -28.74 -33.79 14.22
N ALA A 28 -27.77 -33.71 15.16
CA ALA A 28 -26.43 -33.23 14.86
C ALA A 28 -25.75 -34.08 13.78
N ASP A 29 -25.90 -35.41 13.84
CA ASP A 29 -25.42 -36.33 12.79
C ASP A 29 -26.01 -36.01 11.41
N HIS A 30 -27.30 -35.69 11.33
CA HIS A 30 -27.93 -35.34 10.06
C HIS A 30 -27.34 -34.01 9.51
N CYS A 31 -27.12 -33.01 10.37
CA CYS A 31 -26.43 -31.79 9.98
C CYS A 31 -25.01 -32.04 9.47
N VAL A 32 -24.26 -32.92 10.14
CA VAL A 32 -22.91 -33.31 9.70
C VAL A 32 -22.97 -34.02 8.34
N TRP A 33 -23.89 -34.95 8.15
CA TRP A 33 -24.08 -35.62 6.86
C TRP A 33 -24.33 -34.61 5.73
N ILE A 34 -25.14 -33.57 5.98
CA ILE A 34 -25.35 -32.48 5.02
C ILE A 34 -24.03 -31.75 4.72
N MET A 35 -23.23 -31.44 5.75
CA MET A 35 -21.92 -30.80 5.58
C MET A 35 -20.95 -31.64 4.74
N GLU A 36 -20.98 -32.96 4.88
CA GLU A 36 -20.08 -33.88 4.18
C GLU A 36 -20.50 -34.07 2.72
N ASN A 37 -21.81 -34.11 2.44
CA ASN A 37 -22.33 -34.54 1.14
C ASN A 37 -22.80 -33.38 0.25
N HIS A 38 -22.97 -32.16 0.78
CA HIS A 38 -23.49 -31.02 0.03
C HIS A 38 -22.55 -29.82 -0.02
N GLY A 39 -22.47 -29.16 -1.18
CA GLY A 39 -21.67 -27.96 -1.39
C GLY A 39 -22.31 -26.67 -0.86
N PRO A 40 -21.55 -25.57 -0.63
CA PRO A 40 -22.09 -24.27 -0.21
C PRO A 40 -23.00 -23.59 -1.24
N HIS A 41 -23.06 -24.12 -2.48
CA HIS A 41 -24.00 -23.69 -3.51
C HIS A 41 -25.31 -24.48 -3.51
N GLU A 42 -25.33 -25.61 -2.79
CA GLU A 42 -26.49 -26.50 -2.69
C GLU A 42 -27.28 -26.28 -1.39
N PHE A 43 -26.67 -25.61 -0.40
CA PHE A 43 -27.24 -25.46 0.93
C PHE A 43 -26.85 -24.14 1.61
N ASP A 44 -27.77 -23.54 2.38
CA ASP A 44 -27.49 -22.34 3.17
C ASP A 44 -26.78 -22.71 4.49
N TYR A 45 -25.48 -22.48 4.52
CA TYR A 45 -24.63 -22.81 5.66
C TYR A 45 -24.86 -21.91 6.88
N ASP A 46 -25.53 -20.77 6.75
CA ASP A 46 -25.92 -19.97 7.92
C ASP A 46 -27.09 -20.62 8.66
N ILE A 47 -27.99 -21.32 7.96
CA ILE A 47 -29.05 -22.14 8.58
C ILE A 47 -28.41 -23.34 9.29
N LEU A 48 -27.48 -24.04 8.63
CA LEU A 48 -26.77 -25.17 9.24
C LEU A 48 -25.99 -24.78 10.50
N THR A 49 -25.41 -23.58 10.49
CA THR A 49 -24.75 -22.98 11.66
C THR A 49 -25.73 -22.82 12.82
N GLN A 50 -26.96 -22.32 12.55
CA GLN A 50 -27.98 -22.13 13.58
C GLN A 50 -28.50 -23.46 14.14
N GLU A 51 -28.69 -24.47 13.30
CA GLU A 51 -29.12 -25.82 13.71
C GLU A 51 -28.06 -26.50 14.61
N LEU A 52 -26.79 -26.50 14.19
CA LEU A 52 -25.69 -27.05 15.00
C LEU A 52 -25.48 -26.29 16.32
N LEU A 53 -25.72 -24.97 16.34
CA LEU A 53 -25.78 -24.19 17.58
C LEU A 53 -26.96 -24.61 18.45
N GLY A 54 -28.11 -24.92 17.85
CA GLY A 54 -29.32 -25.40 18.52
C GLY A 54 -29.14 -26.73 19.26
N PHE A 55 -28.30 -27.62 18.72
CA PHE A 55 -27.93 -28.88 19.38
C PHE A 55 -26.94 -28.72 20.55
N GLY A 56 -26.45 -27.50 20.82
CA GLY A 56 -25.67 -27.19 22.02
C GLY A 56 -24.32 -27.93 22.09
N ALA A 57 -24.12 -28.72 23.14
CA ALA A 57 -22.84 -29.39 23.39
C ALA A 57 -22.54 -30.49 22.35
N GLU A 58 -23.56 -31.24 21.94
CA GLU A 58 -23.46 -32.33 20.98
C GLU A 58 -23.02 -31.80 19.60
N GLY A 59 -23.72 -30.79 19.07
CA GLY A 59 -23.35 -30.15 17.80
C GLY A 59 -21.93 -29.56 17.82
N LYS A 60 -21.50 -29.01 18.95
CA LYS A 60 -20.13 -28.49 19.12
C LYS A 60 -19.07 -29.59 19.11
N GLU A 61 -19.34 -30.74 19.74
CA GLU A 61 -18.41 -31.88 19.77
C GLU A 61 -18.16 -32.43 18.37
N TYR A 62 -19.22 -32.60 17.55
CA TYR A 62 -19.08 -32.98 16.14
C TYR A 62 -18.25 -31.99 15.34
N LEU A 63 -18.51 -30.69 15.49
CA LEU A 63 -17.74 -29.66 14.81
C LEU A 63 -16.26 -29.69 15.17
N ILE A 64 -15.92 -29.94 16.44
CA ILE A 64 -14.52 -30.08 16.90
C ILE A 64 -13.87 -31.31 16.27
N MET A 65 -14.58 -32.45 16.24
CA MET A 65 -14.08 -33.66 15.58
C MET A 65 -13.75 -33.41 14.11
N LEU A 66 -14.62 -32.68 13.41
CA LEU A 66 -14.47 -32.38 11.98
C LEU A 66 -13.35 -31.39 11.67
N THR A 67 -12.82 -30.63 12.64
CA THR A 67 -11.67 -29.73 12.35
C THR A 67 -10.41 -30.50 11.96
N GLY A 68 -10.32 -31.79 12.31
CA GLY A 68 -9.24 -32.70 11.93
C GLY A 68 -9.52 -33.55 10.69
N ASP A 69 -10.60 -33.27 9.94
CA ASP A 69 -10.97 -34.08 8.78
C ASP A 69 -9.92 -34.00 7.65
N LYS A 70 -9.79 -35.11 6.91
CA LYS A 70 -8.84 -35.21 5.78
C LYS A 70 -9.30 -34.38 4.58
N ASP A 71 -10.59 -34.15 4.42
CA ASP A 71 -11.12 -33.24 3.42
C ASP A 71 -11.02 -31.79 3.92
N PRO A 72 -10.19 -30.94 3.29
CA PRO A 72 -10.02 -29.54 3.68
C PRO A 72 -11.32 -28.73 3.58
N LYS A 73 -12.29 -29.16 2.77
CA LYS A 73 -13.60 -28.49 2.65
C LYS A 73 -14.46 -28.75 3.87
N ILE A 74 -14.52 -30.01 4.33
CA ILE A 74 -15.29 -30.40 5.51
C ILE A 74 -14.68 -29.74 6.75
N ALA A 75 -13.37 -29.88 6.94
CA ALA A 75 -12.65 -29.23 8.02
C ALA A 75 -12.82 -27.70 8.00
N GLY A 76 -12.66 -27.08 6.82
CA GLY A 76 -12.85 -25.64 6.65
C GLY A 76 -14.25 -25.15 7.04
N ARG A 77 -15.30 -25.87 6.65
CA ARG A 77 -16.69 -25.52 7.01
C ARG A 77 -16.93 -25.67 8.51
N ALA A 78 -16.44 -26.75 9.12
CA ALA A 78 -16.58 -26.97 10.57
C ALA A 78 -15.91 -25.84 11.36
N ILE A 79 -14.71 -25.44 10.93
CA ILE A 79 -13.98 -24.32 11.52
C ILE A 79 -14.76 -23.00 11.35
N ASP A 80 -15.31 -22.71 10.17
CA ASP A 80 -16.10 -21.49 9.94
C ASP A 80 -17.30 -21.40 10.90
N ILE A 81 -18.00 -22.51 11.12
CA ILE A 81 -19.13 -22.60 12.04
C ILE A 81 -18.67 -22.35 13.47
N LEU A 82 -17.56 -22.95 13.91
CA LEU A 82 -16.97 -22.73 15.24
C LEU A 82 -16.50 -21.27 15.44
N VAL A 83 -15.98 -20.63 14.39
CA VAL A 83 -15.56 -19.22 14.40
C VAL A 83 -16.77 -18.28 14.46
N LYS A 84 -17.85 -18.56 13.73
CA LYS A 84 -19.09 -17.76 13.75
C LYS A 84 -19.88 -17.94 15.06
N GLY A 85 -19.99 -19.17 15.55
CA GLY A 85 -20.79 -19.51 16.72
C GLY A 85 -20.22 -18.96 18.04
N ARG A 86 -21.05 -18.50 18.98
CA ARG A 86 -20.57 -17.99 20.29
C ARG A 86 -20.33 -19.12 21.30
N PHE A 87 -19.62 -20.16 20.89
CA PHE A 87 -19.33 -21.31 21.74
C PHE A 87 -18.26 -20.98 22.78
N PRO A 88 -18.50 -21.26 24.08
CA PRO A 88 -17.42 -21.38 25.05
C PRO A 88 -16.69 -22.72 24.84
N PHE A 89 -15.37 -22.70 24.93
CA PHE A 89 -14.53 -23.90 24.82
C PHE A 89 -14.03 -24.36 26.20
N SER A 90 -14.24 -25.62 26.52
CA SER A 90 -13.65 -26.27 27.69
C SER A 90 -12.18 -26.58 27.45
N LYS A 91 -11.42 -26.90 28.51
CA LYS A 91 -10.00 -27.24 28.35
C LYS A 91 -9.77 -28.46 27.46
N ALA A 92 -10.57 -29.52 27.63
CA ALA A 92 -10.46 -30.74 26.83
C ALA A 92 -10.75 -30.47 25.34
N GLU A 93 -11.78 -29.67 25.06
CA GLU A 93 -12.11 -29.26 23.69
C GLU A 93 -10.99 -28.45 23.03
N VAL A 94 -10.34 -27.56 23.79
CA VAL A 94 -9.18 -26.82 23.28
C VAL A 94 -8.01 -27.76 23.00
N GLU A 95 -7.75 -28.74 23.86
CA GLU A 95 -6.71 -29.75 23.63
C GLU A 95 -7.00 -30.57 22.36
N ASP A 96 -8.26 -30.90 22.09
CA ASP A 96 -8.64 -31.64 20.88
C ASP A 96 -8.49 -30.80 19.61
N ILE A 97 -8.90 -29.52 19.63
CA ILE A 97 -8.67 -28.60 18.51
C ILE A 97 -7.16 -28.42 18.26
N ILE A 98 -6.36 -28.25 19.32
CA ILE A 98 -4.91 -28.09 19.22
C ILE A 98 -4.24 -29.30 18.55
N LYS A 99 -4.71 -30.54 18.83
CA LYS A 99 -4.17 -31.76 18.18
C LYS A 99 -4.37 -31.77 16.67
N THR A 100 -5.35 -31.01 16.16
CA THR A 100 -5.59 -30.92 14.71
C THR A 100 -4.64 -29.97 14.01
N TRP A 101 -3.87 -29.15 14.73
CA TRP A 101 -2.91 -28.22 14.13
C TRP A 101 -1.71 -28.96 13.46
N PRO A 102 -1.27 -28.54 12.25
CA PRO A 102 -1.72 -27.40 11.45
C PRO A 102 -3.02 -27.65 10.67
N GLY A 103 -3.43 -28.91 10.54
CA GLY A 103 -4.66 -29.32 9.88
C GLY A 103 -4.58 -29.22 8.35
N SER A 104 -5.68 -29.56 7.69
CA SER A 104 -5.84 -29.43 6.24
C SER A 104 -6.18 -28.01 5.80
N ASN A 105 -6.57 -27.13 6.74
CA ASN A 105 -6.93 -25.73 6.49
C ASN A 105 -6.31 -24.79 7.56
N VAL A 106 -5.01 -24.53 7.40
CA VAL A 106 -4.16 -23.85 8.41
C VAL A 106 -4.68 -22.46 8.77
N GLU A 107 -5.06 -21.66 7.77
CA GLU A 107 -5.50 -20.27 7.95
C GLU A 107 -6.82 -20.17 8.72
N LYS A 108 -7.81 -21.00 8.36
CA LYS A 108 -9.09 -21.02 9.08
C LYS A 108 -8.88 -21.51 10.52
N LEU A 109 -8.09 -22.57 10.71
CA LEU A 109 -7.80 -23.08 12.04
C LEU A 109 -7.10 -22.03 12.90
N ALA A 110 -6.20 -21.24 12.32
CA ALA A 110 -5.55 -20.11 13.00
C ALA A 110 -6.56 -19.07 13.50
N HIS A 111 -7.58 -18.71 12.71
CA HIS A 111 -8.66 -17.81 13.15
C HIS A 111 -9.41 -18.35 14.37
N LEU A 112 -9.73 -19.65 14.37
CA LEU A 112 -10.34 -20.31 15.52
C LEU A 112 -9.42 -20.30 16.74
N LEU A 113 -8.13 -20.57 16.56
CA LEU A 113 -7.13 -20.58 17.63
C LEU A 113 -6.93 -19.19 18.24
N VAL A 114 -6.93 -18.11 17.45
CA VAL A 114 -6.94 -16.72 17.96
C VAL A 114 -8.19 -16.46 18.81
N LYS A 115 -9.36 -16.91 18.33
CA LYS A 115 -10.63 -16.76 19.03
C LYS A 115 -10.65 -17.53 20.35
N ILE A 116 -10.09 -18.72 20.41
CA ILE A 116 -9.90 -19.50 21.65
C ILE A 116 -8.90 -18.76 22.55
N GLY A 117 -7.68 -18.56 22.06
CA GLY A 117 -6.62 -17.76 22.66
C GLY A 117 -6.34 -18.10 24.12
N THR A 118 -6.13 -19.38 24.42
CA THR A 118 -5.73 -19.87 25.76
C THR A 118 -4.20 -19.96 25.88
N ARG A 119 -3.71 -20.28 27.09
CA ARG A 119 -2.29 -20.55 27.32
C ARG A 119 -1.74 -21.69 26.47
N ASP A 120 -2.54 -22.74 26.29
CA ASP A 120 -2.15 -23.94 25.55
C ASP A 120 -2.01 -23.63 24.05
N VAL A 121 -2.91 -22.79 23.51
CA VAL A 121 -2.77 -22.24 22.16
C VAL A 121 -1.47 -21.44 22.03
N GLN A 122 -1.17 -20.55 22.99
CA GLN A 122 0.08 -19.78 22.97
C GLN A 122 1.32 -20.71 22.98
N SER A 123 1.35 -21.73 23.85
CA SER A 123 2.46 -22.69 23.89
C SER A 123 2.64 -23.42 22.57
N MET A 124 1.54 -23.90 21.97
CA MET A 124 1.59 -24.63 20.72
C MET A 124 2.03 -23.74 19.53
N MET A 125 1.57 -22.48 19.49
CA MET A 125 2.04 -21.51 18.49
C MET A 125 3.53 -21.22 18.64
N ILE A 126 4.03 -21.06 19.88
CA ILE A 126 5.47 -20.89 20.13
C ILE A 126 6.25 -22.11 19.64
N SER A 127 5.79 -23.33 19.91
CA SER A 127 6.42 -24.55 19.39
C SER A 127 6.40 -24.60 17.86
N SER A 128 5.32 -24.13 17.23
CA SER A 128 5.15 -24.09 15.77
C SER A 128 6.08 -23.10 15.07
N LEU A 129 6.71 -22.17 15.81
CA LEU A 129 7.76 -21.31 15.27
C LEU A 129 9.01 -22.10 14.82
N LEU A 130 9.16 -23.36 15.26
CA LEU A 130 10.25 -24.25 14.85
C LEU A 130 9.86 -25.22 13.74
N SER A 131 8.68 -25.07 13.13
CA SER A 131 8.24 -25.95 12.05
C SER A 131 9.16 -25.84 10.83
N ASP A 132 9.42 -26.96 10.17
CA ASP A 132 10.16 -26.99 8.90
C ASP A 132 9.35 -26.34 7.76
N ASP A 133 8.04 -26.16 7.94
CA ASP A 133 7.15 -25.50 6.98
C ASP A 133 7.07 -23.98 7.26
N ASP A 134 7.54 -23.19 6.29
CA ASP A 134 7.55 -21.73 6.32
C ASP A 134 6.16 -21.12 6.51
N LYS A 135 5.13 -21.74 5.91
CA LYS A 135 3.74 -21.31 6.04
C LYS A 135 3.27 -21.47 7.47
N ILE A 136 3.58 -22.60 8.11
CA ILE A 136 3.23 -22.84 9.52
C ILE A 136 3.95 -21.83 10.42
N ARG A 137 5.25 -21.56 10.19
CA ARG A 137 5.99 -20.54 10.96
C ARG A 137 5.36 -19.15 10.80
N PHE A 138 4.99 -18.78 9.58
CA PHE A 138 4.33 -17.51 9.28
C PHE A 138 2.99 -17.38 10.02
N VAL A 139 2.10 -18.37 9.89
CA VAL A 139 0.77 -18.33 10.53
C VAL A 139 0.90 -18.36 12.06
N ALA A 140 1.86 -19.10 12.62
CA ALA A 140 2.11 -19.11 14.06
C ALA A 140 2.48 -17.71 14.59
N ARG A 141 3.28 -16.94 13.84
CA ARG A 141 3.59 -15.54 14.19
C ARG A 141 2.34 -14.66 14.16
N ASP A 142 1.50 -14.78 13.13
CA ASP A 142 0.25 -14.02 13.00
C ASP A 142 -0.73 -14.33 14.14
N VAL A 143 -0.88 -15.61 14.53
CA VAL A 143 -1.72 -15.99 15.67
C VAL A 143 -1.21 -15.36 16.97
N LEU A 144 0.10 -15.43 17.25
CA LEU A 144 0.69 -14.81 18.45
C LEU A 144 0.48 -13.28 18.45
N PHE A 145 0.65 -12.63 17.30
CA PHE A 145 0.37 -11.21 17.10
C PHE A 145 -1.09 -10.87 17.45
N ARG A 146 -2.05 -11.57 16.84
CA ARG A 146 -3.49 -11.32 17.03
C ARG A 146 -3.97 -11.64 18.45
N MET A 147 -3.42 -12.68 19.08
CA MET A 147 -3.67 -12.99 20.49
C MET A 147 -3.26 -11.82 21.39
N ARG A 148 -2.04 -11.28 21.18
CA ARG A 148 -1.53 -10.12 21.93
C ARG A 148 -2.39 -8.88 21.71
N ALA A 149 -2.74 -8.58 20.46
CA ALA A 149 -3.62 -7.45 20.09
C ALA A 149 -5.02 -7.57 20.75
N SER A 150 -5.49 -8.79 20.97
CA SER A 150 -6.75 -9.08 21.66
C SER A 150 -6.64 -9.11 23.19
N GLY A 151 -5.48 -8.74 23.76
CA GLY A 151 -5.22 -8.76 25.21
C GLY A 151 -5.06 -10.15 25.82
N LYS A 152 -4.94 -11.21 25.00
CA LYS A 152 -4.80 -12.60 25.45
C LYS A 152 -3.33 -12.96 25.63
N ILE A 153 -2.71 -12.32 26.63
CA ILE A 153 -1.28 -12.46 26.94
C ILE A 153 -1.13 -13.34 28.17
N TYR A 154 -0.31 -14.39 28.07
CA TYR A 154 -0.02 -15.26 29.19
C TYR A 154 1.49 -15.32 29.51
N PRO A 155 1.86 -15.57 30.78
CA PRO A 155 3.26 -15.69 31.19
C PRO A 155 4.01 -16.77 30.41
N LEU A 156 5.19 -16.41 29.92
CA LEU A 156 6.09 -17.29 29.17
C LEU A 156 6.80 -18.27 30.10
N LYS A 157 7.02 -19.50 29.61
CA LYS A 157 7.71 -20.57 30.35
C LYS A 157 9.20 -20.63 29.95
N PRO A 158 10.10 -21.10 30.82
CA PRO A 158 11.52 -21.18 30.51
C PRO A 158 11.85 -21.97 29.22
N PHE A 159 11.15 -23.09 28.97
CA PHE A 159 11.41 -23.93 27.78
C PHE A 159 10.94 -23.30 26.46
N GLU A 160 10.10 -22.25 26.51
CA GLU A 160 9.63 -21.51 25.33
C GLU A 160 10.67 -20.52 24.80
N TYR A 161 11.74 -20.27 25.57
CA TYR A 161 12.83 -19.37 25.17
C TYR A 161 13.47 -19.81 23.84
N GLY A 162 13.85 -21.07 23.73
CA GLY A 162 14.56 -21.60 22.54
C GLY A 162 13.80 -21.35 21.23
N PRO A 163 12.52 -21.76 21.14
CA PRO A 163 11.68 -21.46 19.98
C PRO A 163 11.57 -19.96 19.66
N ILE A 164 11.33 -19.11 20.67
CA ILE A 164 11.20 -17.66 20.47
C ILE A 164 12.52 -17.05 19.99
N ALA A 165 13.63 -17.37 20.66
CA ALA A 165 14.96 -16.87 20.32
C ALA A 165 15.33 -17.22 18.88
N ARG A 166 15.11 -18.47 18.46
CA ARG A 166 15.37 -18.88 17.07
C ARG A 166 14.46 -18.15 16.08
N ALA A 167 13.18 -18.02 16.39
CA ALA A 167 12.23 -17.33 15.52
C ALA A 167 12.58 -15.85 15.33
N VAL A 168 13.03 -15.18 16.39
CA VAL A 168 13.52 -13.79 16.35
C VAL A 168 14.76 -13.66 15.49
N MET A 169 15.69 -14.62 15.57
CA MET A 169 16.90 -14.61 14.78
C MET A 169 16.68 -14.88 13.29
N GLU A 170 15.64 -15.65 12.94
CA GLU A 170 15.31 -15.98 11.54
C GLU A 170 14.44 -14.91 10.88
N ALA A 171 13.40 -14.42 11.56
CA ALA A 171 12.49 -13.40 11.04
C ALA A 171 11.97 -12.55 12.22
N PRO A 172 12.73 -11.51 12.63
CA PRO A 172 12.35 -10.69 13.77
C PRO A 172 11.03 -9.97 13.49
N THR A 173 10.22 -9.86 14.54
CA THR A 173 9.03 -9.02 14.56
C THR A 173 8.97 -8.34 15.92
N ARG A 174 8.29 -7.19 15.98
CA ARG A 174 8.10 -6.45 17.24
C ARG A 174 7.55 -7.35 18.36
N GLU A 175 6.60 -8.21 18.06
CA GLU A 175 5.91 -9.04 19.04
C GLU A 175 6.79 -10.17 19.55
N LEU A 176 7.53 -10.83 18.65
CA LEU A 176 8.49 -11.86 19.07
C LEU A 176 9.62 -11.25 19.91
N ILE A 177 10.08 -10.04 19.58
CA ILE A 177 11.08 -9.32 20.37
C ILE A 177 10.55 -8.98 21.76
N GLN A 178 9.31 -8.51 21.86
CA GLN A 178 8.67 -8.24 23.16
C GLN A 178 8.47 -9.53 23.98
N MET A 179 8.22 -10.67 23.33
CA MET A 179 8.17 -11.97 24.02
C MET A 179 9.58 -12.38 24.50
N LEU A 180 10.60 -12.22 23.65
CA LEU A 180 11.99 -12.49 23.99
C LEU A 180 12.44 -11.63 25.19
N ALA A 181 12.07 -10.35 25.22
CA ALA A 181 12.47 -9.41 26.27
C ALA A 181 11.99 -9.78 27.68
N ALA A 182 11.03 -10.70 27.82
CA ALA A 182 10.56 -11.20 29.12
C ALA A 182 11.52 -12.21 29.79
N TYR A 183 12.54 -12.68 29.09
CA TYR A 183 13.55 -13.62 29.61
C TYR A 183 14.79 -12.89 30.18
N PRO A 184 15.62 -13.57 31.00
CA PRO A 184 16.80 -12.98 31.64
C PRO A 184 17.79 -12.31 30.67
N ASP A 185 18.52 -11.33 31.18
CA ASP A 185 19.42 -10.48 30.39
C ASP A 185 20.54 -11.26 29.73
N GLU A 186 21.12 -12.24 30.43
CA GLU A 186 22.25 -13.03 29.95
C GLU A 186 21.91 -13.81 28.67
N GLN A 187 20.62 -14.14 28.48
CA GLN A 187 20.12 -14.86 27.32
C GLN A 187 19.74 -13.91 26.18
N THR A 188 19.11 -12.80 26.52
CA THR A 188 18.35 -11.98 25.57
C THR A 188 19.15 -10.80 25.02
N VAL A 189 20.02 -10.18 25.83
CA VAL A 189 20.81 -9.01 25.40
C VAL A 189 21.63 -9.30 24.15
N PRO A 190 22.38 -10.42 24.02
CA PRO A 190 23.16 -10.70 22.81
C PRO A 190 22.31 -10.78 21.53
N ILE A 191 21.10 -11.32 21.63
CA ILE A 191 20.16 -11.41 20.51
C ILE A 191 19.63 -10.02 20.15
N LEU A 192 19.20 -9.24 21.14
CA LEU A 192 18.68 -7.89 20.92
C LEU A 192 19.73 -6.97 20.29
N LYS A 193 21.00 -7.06 20.70
CA LYS A 193 22.10 -6.30 20.10
C LYS A 193 22.26 -6.61 18.61
N ARG A 194 22.17 -7.89 18.22
CA ARG A 194 22.24 -8.32 16.82
C ARG A 194 21.06 -7.82 15.98
N ILE A 195 19.87 -7.67 16.57
CA ILE A 195 18.70 -7.13 15.85
C ILE A 195 18.87 -5.64 15.54
N LEU A 196 19.74 -4.91 16.24
CA LEU A 196 20.03 -3.51 15.89
C LEU A 196 20.68 -3.35 14.51
N GLU A 197 21.18 -4.44 13.92
CA GLU A 197 21.72 -4.47 12.56
C GLU A 197 20.62 -4.72 11.49
N SER A 198 19.37 -4.92 11.91
CA SER A 198 18.24 -5.23 11.02
C SER A 198 17.83 -4.05 10.15
N GLU A 199 17.42 -4.35 8.91
CA GLU A 199 16.79 -3.38 8.00
C GLU A 199 15.30 -3.16 8.30
N ASP A 200 14.68 -3.98 9.16
CA ASP A 200 13.28 -3.84 9.57
C ASP A 200 13.16 -2.85 10.72
N ALA A 201 12.72 -1.62 10.42
CA ALA A 201 12.59 -0.55 11.40
C ALA A 201 11.72 -0.93 12.62
N PRO A 202 10.52 -1.54 12.46
CA PRO A 202 9.72 -2.01 13.60
C PRO A 202 10.47 -2.96 14.54
N SER A 203 11.22 -3.93 14.01
CA SER A 203 12.00 -4.88 14.81
C SER A 203 13.18 -4.20 15.48
N LEU A 204 13.96 -3.40 14.75
CA LEU A 204 15.08 -2.65 15.30
C LEU A 204 14.63 -1.75 16.46
N ILE A 205 13.52 -1.03 16.28
CA ILE A 205 12.93 -0.16 17.29
C ILE A 205 12.53 -0.96 18.53
N ALA A 206 11.85 -2.09 18.34
CA ALA A 206 11.45 -2.96 19.45
C ALA A 206 12.66 -3.50 20.23
N ALA A 207 13.74 -3.86 19.53
CA ALA A 207 14.96 -4.35 20.15
C ALA A 207 15.67 -3.25 20.95
N TYR A 208 15.77 -2.04 20.38
CA TYR A 208 16.32 -0.89 21.09
C TYR A 208 15.49 -0.51 22.31
N GLU A 209 14.16 -0.50 22.20
CA GLU A 209 13.26 -0.24 23.34
C GLU A 209 13.45 -1.28 24.45
N ALA A 210 13.55 -2.56 24.10
CA ALA A 210 13.80 -3.62 25.08
C ALA A 210 15.15 -3.50 25.78
N LEU A 211 16.21 -3.09 25.06
CA LEU A 211 17.52 -2.79 25.67
C LEU A 211 17.43 -1.55 26.56
N TYR A 212 16.77 -0.50 26.09
CA TYR A 212 16.66 0.79 26.78
C TYR A 212 15.87 0.68 28.09
N GLU A 213 14.83 -0.15 28.14
CA GLU A 213 14.06 -0.40 29.38
C GLU A 213 14.89 -1.05 30.49
N ARG A 214 15.97 -1.75 30.12
CA ARG A 214 16.87 -2.43 31.05
C ARG A 214 18.02 -1.52 31.48
N ASP A 215 18.73 -0.99 30.50
CA ASP A 215 19.87 -0.09 30.69
C ASP A 215 19.95 0.91 29.52
N PRO A 216 19.48 2.15 29.74
CA PRO A 216 19.52 3.21 28.73
C PRO A 216 20.92 3.53 28.20
N GLU A 217 21.95 3.45 29.04
CA GLU A 217 23.33 3.77 28.68
C GLU A 217 23.89 2.69 27.77
N MET A 218 23.78 1.43 28.18
CA MET A 218 24.19 0.28 27.36
C MET A 218 23.44 0.19 26.03
N ALA A 219 22.14 0.50 26.02
CA ALA A 219 21.35 0.54 24.80
C ALA A 219 21.85 1.62 23.83
N PHE A 220 22.19 2.81 24.34
CA PHE A 220 22.73 3.89 23.54
C PHE A 220 24.15 3.61 23.05
N GLU A 221 25.04 3.08 23.89
CA GLU A 221 26.39 2.65 23.50
C GLU A 221 26.36 1.56 22.43
N THR A 222 25.43 0.60 22.56
CA THR A 222 25.26 -0.45 21.55
C THR A 222 24.79 0.17 20.22
N LEU A 223 23.81 1.07 20.26
CA LEU A 223 23.35 1.77 19.05
C LEU A 223 24.49 2.58 18.40
N LEU A 224 25.32 3.26 19.20
CA LEU A 224 26.50 3.99 18.72
C LEU A 224 27.50 3.05 18.03
N ALA A 225 27.81 1.91 18.66
CA ALA A 225 28.68 0.90 18.08
C ALA A 225 28.11 0.32 16.77
N THR A 226 26.79 0.17 16.67
CA THR A 226 26.14 -0.22 15.40
C THR A 226 26.41 0.82 14.32
N PHE A 227 26.17 2.13 14.58
CA PHE A 227 26.42 3.19 13.58
C PHE A 227 27.85 3.18 13.05
N SER A 228 28.84 3.10 13.94
CA SER A 228 30.25 3.17 13.55
C SER A 228 30.71 1.99 12.71
N ASN A 229 30.01 0.85 12.79
CA ASN A 229 30.37 -0.39 12.09
C ASN A 229 29.50 -0.67 10.85
N LEU A 230 28.58 0.22 10.48
CA LEU A 230 27.77 0.04 9.27
C LEU A 230 28.63 0.07 8.00
N GLU A 231 28.52 -0.99 7.20
CA GLU A 231 29.18 -1.14 5.90
C GLU A 231 28.47 -0.35 4.80
N THR A 232 29.17 -0.08 3.69
CA THR A 232 28.69 0.83 2.63
C THR A 232 27.41 0.39 1.91
N ASP A 233 27.06 -0.88 1.96
CA ASP A 233 25.87 -1.47 1.35
C ASP A 233 24.67 -1.55 2.31
N GLN A 234 24.84 -1.25 3.61
CA GLN A 234 23.82 -1.35 4.66
C GLN A 234 22.91 -0.12 4.75
N SER A 235 22.42 0.35 3.60
CA SER A 235 21.51 1.50 3.53
C SER A 235 20.14 1.20 4.17
N GLY A 236 19.66 -0.04 4.10
CA GLY A 236 18.41 -0.48 4.74
C GLY A 236 18.45 -0.28 6.26
N THR A 237 19.50 -0.79 6.91
CA THR A 237 19.74 -0.61 8.35
C THR A 237 19.87 0.86 8.72
N SER A 238 20.52 1.67 7.88
CA SER A 238 20.65 3.12 8.10
C SER A 238 19.29 3.83 8.16
N PHE A 239 18.37 3.48 7.26
CA PHE A 239 17.02 4.05 7.26
C PHE A 239 16.17 3.54 8.42
N ALA A 240 16.33 2.28 8.81
CA ALA A 240 15.68 1.72 9.99
C ALA A 240 16.10 2.46 11.27
N ILE A 241 17.39 2.75 11.41
CA ILE A 241 17.90 3.53 12.54
C ILE A 241 17.45 4.99 12.47
N ALA A 242 17.42 5.60 11.28
CA ALA A 242 16.89 6.95 11.13
C ALA A 242 15.43 7.05 11.62
N GLU A 243 14.61 6.04 11.34
CA GLU A 243 13.25 5.94 11.86
C GLU A 243 13.20 5.76 13.38
N LEU A 244 14.10 4.97 13.95
CA LEU A 244 14.27 4.89 15.41
C LEU A 244 14.52 6.27 16.02
N LEU A 245 15.49 7.03 15.49
CA LEU A 245 15.83 8.36 16.00
C LEU A 245 14.62 9.31 15.96
N ARG A 246 13.89 9.33 14.85
CA ARG A 246 12.65 10.11 14.71
C ARG A 246 11.59 9.68 15.70
N ARG A 247 11.30 8.37 15.81
CA ARG A 247 10.24 7.86 16.69
C ARG A 247 10.55 8.09 18.17
N ARG A 248 11.82 8.09 18.56
CA ARG A 248 12.27 8.32 19.93
C ARG A 248 12.33 9.81 20.29
N HIS A 249 12.53 10.71 19.34
CA HIS A 249 12.67 12.14 19.60
C HIS A 249 11.51 12.76 20.41
N PRO A 250 10.21 12.50 20.10
CA PRO A 250 9.09 13.02 20.90
C PRO A 250 9.12 12.63 22.39
N ASN A 251 9.81 11.54 22.74
CA ASN A 251 9.93 11.07 24.12
C ASN A 251 10.99 11.84 24.93
N ARG A 252 11.75 12.75 24.29
CA ARG A 252 12.86 13.51 24.87
C ARG A 252 12.71 15.00 24.55
N LYS A 253 12.08 15.74 25.47
CA LYS A 253 11.80 17.19 25.33
C LYS A 253 13.05 18.07 25.18
N ASP A 254 14.23 17.56 25.53
CA ASP A 254 15.52 18.23 25.34
C ASP A 254 16.04 18.15 23.90
N GLY A 255 15.32 17.45 23.01
CA GLY A 255 15.63 17.38 21.59
C GLY A 255 16.80 16.46 21.24
N PHE A 256 17.28 15.67 22.21
CA PHE A 256 18.51 14.88 22.14
C PHE A 256 18.68 14.10 20.83
N TYR A 257 17.68 13.31 20.42
CA TYR A 257 17.85 12.39 19.28
C TYR A 257 18.05 13.08 17.93
N LEU A 258 17.48 14.27 17.70
CA LEU A 258 17.71 14.99 16.43
C LEU A 258 19.03 15.78 16.49
N GLN A 259 19.43 16.27 17.66
CA GLN A 259 20.74 16.86 17.84
C GLN A 259 21.84 15.82 17.64
N PHE A 260 21.66 14.62 18.18
CA PHE A 260 22.53 13.49 17.94
C PHE A 260 22.54 13.07 16.46
N ALA A 261 21.38 13.04 15.79
CA ALA A 261 21.33 12.80 14.35
C ALA A 261 22.14 13.82 13.53
N LYS A 262 22.17 15.09 13.96
CA LYS A 262 23.00 16.13 13.36
C LYS A 262 24.48 15.79 13.53
N GLU A 263 24.89 15.49 14.76
CA GLU A 263 26.27 15.12 15.08
C GLU A 263 26.72 13.91 14.25
N LEU A 264 25.87 12.89 14.11
CA LEU A 264 26.13 11.75 13.24
C LEU A 264 26.33 12.14 11.78
N ALA A 265 25.48 13.02 11.23
CA ALA A 265 25.53 13.42 9.81
C ALA A 265 26.79 14.22 9.46
N GLU A 266 27.34 14.95 10.43
CA GLU A 266 28.46 15.87 10.26
C GLU A 266 29.80 15.29 10.74
N ASP A 267 29.79 14.16 11.45
CA ASP A 267 30.98 13.54 12.01
C ASP A 267 31.88 12.89 10.91
N PRO A 268 33.13 13.36 10.74
CA PRO A 268 34.07 12.79 9.78
C PRO A 268 34.51 11.37 10.12
N GLU A 269 34.54 11.00 11.41
CA GLU A 269 34.96 9.68 11.90
C GLU A 269 33.81 8.66 11.83
N MET A 270 32.58 9.12 11.60
CA MET A 270 31.42 8.25 11.45
C MET A 270 31.49 7.46 10.14
N SER A 271 30.87 6.28 10.11
CA SER A 271 30.70 5.53 8.86
C SER A 271 29.82 6.32 7.87
N SER A 272 29.95 6.05 6.57
CA SER A 272 29.11 6.68 5.55
C SER A 272 27.62 6.40 5.77
N MET A 273 27.30 5.17 6.17
CA MET A 273 25.93 4.75 6.52
C MET A 273 25.43 5.38 7.83
N GLY A 274 26.29 5.55 8.83
CA GLY A 274 25.95 6.28 10.05
C GLY A 274 25.58 7.74 9.76
N ARG A 275 26.33 8.39 8.85
CA ARG A 275 25.98 9.74 8.35
C ARG A 275 24.65 9.75 7.60
N VAL A 276 24.38 8.73 6.76
CA VAL A 276 23.09 8.58 6.06
C VAL A 276 21.94 8.49 7.05
N ALA A 277 22.09 7.69 8.12
CA ALA A 277 21.07 7.55 9.16
C ALA A 277 20.78 8.88 9.88
N GLY A 278 21.82 9.64 10.23
CA GLY A 278 21.70 10.98 10.82
C GLY A 278 21.00 11.98 9.89
N LEU A 279 21.44 12.03 8.62
CA LEU A 279 20.85 12.89 7.60
C LEU A 279 19.37 12.55 7.34
N ASP A 280 19.06 11.27 7.14
CA ASP A 280 17.69 10.81 6.90
C ASP A 280 16.80 11.07 8.12
N ALA A 281 17.30 10.93 9.34
CA ALA A 281 16.53 11.25 10.55
C ALA A 281 16.08 12.72 10.56
N ILE A 282 16.96 13.65 10.18
CA ILE A 282 16.68 15.08 10.12
C ILE A 282 15.76 15.42 8.95
N LEU A 283 16.08 14.99 7.73
CA LEU A 283 15.26 15.27 6.55
C LEU A 283 13.91 14.55 6.61
N GLY A 284 13.86 13.40 7.28
CA GLY A 284 12.67 12.59 7.58
C GLY A 284 11.72 13.18 8.61
N TRP A 285 12.13 14.22 9.35
CA TRP A 285 11.35 14.74 10.47
C TRP A 285 10.04 15.38 10.00
N PRO A 286 8.89 15.18 10.68
CA PRO A 286 7.64 15.80 10.27
C PRO A 286 7.74 17.32 10.17
N ALA A 287 7.21 17.89 9.07
CA ALA A 287 7.25 19.35 8.82
C ALA A 287 6.58 20.17 9.95
N THR A 288 5.62 19.58 10.64
CA THR A 288 4.87 20.18 11.77
C THR A 288 5.53 19.95 13.14
N GLY A 289 6.66 19.25 13.21
CA GLY A 289 7.35 18.96 14.46
C GLY A 289 8.16 20.14 15.01
N ASP A 290 8.79 19.92 16.17
CA ASP A 290 9.64 20.89 16.86
C ASP A 290 10.79 21.44 16.00
N LYS A 291 11.56 22.39 16.56
CA LYS A 291 12.70 23.02 15.89
C LYS A 291 13.68 21.97 15.38
N LEU A 292 13.86 21.91 14.06
CA LEU A 292 14.82 21.04 13.40
C LEU A 292 16.25 21.58 13.62
N PRO A 293 17.24 20.73 13.94
CA PRO A 293 18.63 21.16 13.93
C PRO A 293 19.09 21.50 12.51
N SER A 294 19.89 22.56 12.39
CA SER A 294 20.50 22.98 11.13
C SER A 294 21.74 22.13 10.87
N LEU A 295 21.82 21.57 9.67
CA LEU A 295 22.97 20.88 9.11
C LEU A 295 23.89 21.85 8.36
N ASP A 296 25.18 21.57 8.40
CA ASP A 296 26.21 22.29 7.68
C ASP A 296 26.33 21.79 6.23
N ASP A 297 26.61 22.72 5.31
CA ASP A 297 26.89 22.41 3.90
C ASP A 297 28.34 21.97 3.70
N ASN A 298 28.66 20.74 4.08
CA ASN A 298 30.01 20.16 3.99
C ASN A 298 30.04 18.92 3.09
N GLU A 299 31.24 18.38 2.84
CA GLU A 299 31.42 17.21 1.95
C GLU A 299 30.75 15.95 2.52
N TYR A 300 30.74 15.79 3.84
CA TYR A 300 30.16 14.63 4.52
C TYR A 300 28.64 14.58 4.39
N THR A 301 27.95 15.71 4.61
CA THR A 301 26.50 15.81 4.43
C THR A 301 26.09 15.67 2.96
N LYS A 302 26.89 16.20 2.03
CA LYS A 302 26.71 16.00 0.57
C LYS A 302 26.83 14.53 0.16
N SER A 303 27.89 13.86 0.61
CA SER A 303 28.11 12.44 0.32
C SER A 303 26.99 11.57 0.90
N ALA A 304 26.59 11.82 2.16
CA ALA A 304 25.47 11.11 2.79
C ALA A 304 24.16 11.31 2.02
N PHE A 305 23.91 12.52 1.50
CA PHE A 305 22.72 12.79 0.69
C PHE A 305 22.73 12.01 -0.64
N GLU A 306 23.86 12.01 -1.34
CA GLU A 306 23.99 11.31 -2.62
C GLU A 306 23.75 9.81 -2.45
N ILE A 307 24.30 9.21 -1.40
CA ILE A 307 24.05 7.82 -1.02
C ILE A 307 22.57 7.60 -0.67
N ALA A 308 21.99 8.45 0.17
CA ALA A 308 20.62 8.29 0.64
C ALA A 308 19.60 8.40 -0.49
N ILE A 309 19.77 9.35 -1.41
CA ILE A 309 18.91 9.50 -2.59
C ILE A 309 19.04 8.28 -3.51
N PHE A 310 20.28 7.84 -3.78
CA PHE A 310 20.50 6.65 -4.61
C PHE A 310 19.79 5.42 -4.03
N ALA A 311 19.89 5.20 -2.72
CA ALA A 311 19.26 4.07 -2.04
C ALA A 311 17.72 4.19 -1.95
N LYS A 312 17.16 5.39 -1.78
CA LYS A 312 15.70 5.61 -1.70
C LYS A 312 15.00 5.59 -3.05
N GLN A 313 15.73 5.69 -4.15
CA GLN A 313 15.20 5.71 -5.51
C GLN A 313 14.05 6.74 -5.66
N HIS A 314 12.80 6.28 -5.70
CA HIS A 314 11.62 7.11 -5.97
C HIS A 314 11.00 7.77 -4.73
N ASN A 315 11.42 7.39 -3.51
CA ASN A 315 10.82 7.89 -2.27
C ASN A 315 11.66 8.98 -1.60
N ILE A 316 11.75 10.14 -2.24
CA ILE A 316 12.46 11.31 -1.68
C ILE A 316 11.55 12.22 -0.85
N SER A 317 10.28 11.85 -0.64
CA SER A 317 9.19 12.65 -0.05
C SER A 317 9.50 13.40 1.26
N PRO A 318 10.46 12.98 2.11
CA PRO A 318 10.82 13.80 3.27
C PRO A 318 11.80 14.93 2.93
N TYR A 319 12.63 14.75 1.91
CA TYR A 319 13.80 15.58 1.62
C TYR A 319 13.36 16.90 1.00
N GLU A 320 12.39 16.88 0.08
CA GLU A 320 11.87 18.09 -0.55
C GLU A 320 11.11 18.99 0.43
N GLN A 321 10.64 18.46 1.55
CA GLN A 321 9.87 19.22 2.54
C GLN A 321 10.77 19.98 3.52
N ASN A 322 11.90 19.39 3.89
CA ASN A 322 12.70 19.87 5.02
C ASN A 322 14.03 20.51 4.65
N PHE A 323 14.50 20.41 3.40
CA PHE A 323 15.86 20.86 3.06
C PHE A 323 16.13 22.35 3.38
N ILE A 324 15.15 23.25 3.25
CA ILE A 324 15.35 24.67 3.62
C ILE A 324 15.54 24.83 5.14
N ARG A 325 14.79 24.06 5.94
CA ARG A 325 14.90 24.06 7.40
C ARG A 325 16.19 23.40 7.86
N ALA A 326 16.59 22.33 7.18
CA ALA A 326 17.81 21.59 7.48
C ALA A 326 19.06 22.35 7.04
N PHE A 327 19.04 23.06 5.91
CA PHE A 327 20.19 23.78 5.35
C PHE A 327 19.92 25.28 5.14
N PRO A 328 19.64 26.04 6.22
CA PRO A 328 19.29 27.46 6.12
C PRO A 328 20.43 28.34 5.60
N SER A 329 21.69 27.89 5.70
CA SER A 329 22.87 28.61 5.21
C SER A 329 23.14 28.42 3.71
N ALA A 330 22.57 27.39 3.09
CA ALA A 330 22.82 27.03 1.69
C ALA A 330 21.56 26.51 0.93
N PRO A 331 20.35 27.09 1.12
CA PRO A 331 19.12 26.51 0.56
C PRO A 331 19.15 26.44 -0.97
N GLU A 332 19.84 27.37 -1.65
CA GLU A 332 20.01 27.39 -3.10
C GLU A 332 20.77 26.18 -3.65
N ILE A 333 21.82 25.75 -2.95
CA ILE A 333 22.65 24.62 -3.36
C ILE A 333 21.84 23.32 -3.23
N TRP A 334 21.12 23.19 -2.12
CA TRP A 334 20.32 22.02 -1.81
C TRP A 334 19.06 21.92 -2.67
N ALA A 335 18.41 23.04 -2.99
CA ALA A 335 17.32 23.07 -3.96
C ALA A 335 17.76 22.51 -5.32
N LYS A 336 18.93 22.94 -5.83
CA LYS A 336 19.49 22.42 -7.08
C LYS A 336 19.82 20.94 -7.00
N ARG A 337 20.43 20.47 -5.91
CA ARG A 337 20.75 19.04 -5.72
C ARG A 337 19.50 18.17 -5.72
N ILE A 338 18.45 18.59 -5.01
CA ILE A 338 17.16 17.87 -4.99
C ILE A 338 16.51 17.92 -6.38
N TRP A 339 16.60 19.06 -7.07
CA TRP A 339 16.07 19.21 -8.43
C TRP A 339 16.72 18.26 -9.44
N GLU A 340 18.05 18.15 -9.44
CA GLU A 340 18.79 17.23 -10.32
C GLU A 340 18.31 15.78 -10.16
N GLN A 341 17.84 15.41 -8.98
CA GLN A 341 17.29 14.08 -8.72
C GLN A 341 15.82 14.01 -9.17
N LEU A 342 14.99 14.98 -8.76
CA LEU A 342 13.56 15.03 -9.09
C LEU A 342 13.25 15.04 -10.58
N LYS A 343 14.05 15.74 -11.39
CA LYS A 343 13.79 15.88 -12.82
C LYS A 343 13.91 14.56 -13.58
N HIS A 344 14.76 13.66 -13.11
CA HIS A 344 14.95 12.33 -13.72
C HIS A 344 13.94 11.29 -13.21
N TYR A 345 13.27 11.54 -12.07
CA TYR A 345 12.29 10.62 -11.51
C TYR A 345 10.89 10.84 -12.07
N ARG A 346 10.63 10.26 -13.26
CA ARG A 346 9.31 10.31 -13.91
C ARG A 346 8.18 9.61 -13.13
N GLN A 347 8.51 8.83 -12.10
CA GLN A 347 7.57 8.05 -11.27
C GLN A 347 7.27 8.69 -9.91
N SER A 348 7.81 9.88 -9.61
CA SER A 348 7.58 10.51 -8.30
C SER A 348 6.08 10.79 -8.08
N ASP A 349 5.63 10.60 -6.85
CA ASP A 349 4.30 11.04 -6.40
C ASP A 349 4.12 12.51 -6.79
N PRO A 350 3.06 12.89 -7.54
CA PRO A 350 2.77 14.28 -7.89
C PRO A 350 2.86 15.26 -6.72
N ARG A 351 2.52 14.82 -5.49
CA ARG A 351 2.60 15.63 -4.27
C ARG A 351 4.03 16.04 -3.93
N THR A 352 5.03 15.27 -4.35
CA THR A 352 6.45 15.60 -4.18
C THR A 352 6.81 16.86 -4.96
N TYR A 353 6.37 17.00 -6.22
CA TYR A 353 6.61 18.21 -7.00
C TYR A 353 5.94 19.44 -6.39
N ASP A 354 4.68 19.30 -5.96
CA ASP A 354 3.97 20.39 -5.29
C ASP A 354 4.69 20.87 -4.02
N ARG A 355 5.14 19.95 -3.18
CA ARG A 355 5.89 20.29 -1.96
C ARG A 355 7.22 20.96 -2.28
N PHE A 356 7.97 20.42 -3.26
CA PHE A 356 9.24 21.00 -3.69
C PHE A 356 9.07 22.44 -4.24
N PHE A 357 8.14 22.65 -5.17
CA PHE A 357 7.92 23.98 -5.76
C PHE A 357 7.41 25.00 -4.75
N ARG A 358 6.66 24.58 -3.72
CA ARG A 358 6.27 25.44 -2.60
C ARG A 358 7.46 25.88 -1.76
N GLN A 359 8.44 25.00 -1.51
CA GLN A 359 9.64 25.35 -0.74
C GLN A 359 10.52 26.35 -1.50
N ILE A 360 10.78 26.13 -2.79
CA ILE A 360 11.71 26.98 -3.55
C ILE A 360 11.12 28.34 -3.94
N LYS A 361 9.86 28.65 -3.61
CA LYS A 361 9.14 29.85 -4.07
C LYS A 361 9.85 31.18 -3.75
N SER A 362 10.65 31.22 -2.69
CA SER A 362 11.39 32.42 -2.27
C SER A 362 12.88 32.36 -2.60
N LEU A 363 13.33 31.35 -3.34
CA LEU A 363 14.73 31.13 -3.68
C LEU A 363 15.05 31.72 -5.06
N ASP A 364 16.25 32.26 -5.21
CA ASP A 364 16.73 32.84 -6.48
C ASP A 364 16.87 31.73 -7.56
N SER A 365 17.22 30.51 -7.16
CA SER A 365 17.30 29.35 -8.06
C SER A 365 15.95 28.89 -8.63
N GLN A 366 14.82 29.33 -8.06
CA GLN A 366 13.48 28.96 -8.53
C GLN A 366 13.34 29.19 -10.04
N LYS A 367 13.84 30.33 -10.52
CA LYS A 367 13.74 30.71 -11.92
C LYS A 367 14.42 29.68 -12.83
N SER A 368 15.68 29.33 -12.54
CA SER A 368 16.41 28.33 -13.34
C SER A 368 15.78 26.94 -13.27
N ILE A 369 15.26 26.56 -12.09
CA ILE A 369 14.62 25.26 -11.87
C ILE A 369 13.31 25.16 -12.66
N LEU A 370 12.49 26.22 -12.66
CA LEU A 370 11.25 26.24 -13.44
C LEU A 370 11.50 26.19 -14.95
N ILE A 371 12.51 26.91 -15.44
CA ILE A 371 12.90 26.86 -16.86
C ILE A 371 13.33 25.44 -17.25
N ASP A 372 14.13 24.77 -16.43
CA ASP A 372 14.53 23.38 -16.65
C ASP A 372 13.30 22.44 -16.61
N ALA A 373 12.39 22.65 -15.66
CA ALA A 373 11.15 21.87 -15.55
C ALA A 373 10.27 21.97 -16.80
N PHE A 374 10.21 23.14 -17.46
CA PHE A 374 9.43 23.32 -18.69
C PHE A 374 9.99 22.57 -19.90
N ALA A 375 11.26 22.16 -19.86
CA ALA A 375 11.86 21.32 -20.89
C ALA A 375 11.40 19.85 -20.81
N GLU A 376 10.90 19.40 -19.65
CA GLU A 376 10.43 18.03 -19.41
C GLU A 376 9.02 17.78 -19.94
N THR A 377 8.85 17.93 -21.27
CA THR A 377 7.55 17.90 -21.97
C THR A 377 6.70 16.63 -21.75
N GLU A 378 7.28 15.53 -21.28
CA GLU A 378 6.55 14.27 -21.04
C GLU A 378 6.09 14.07 -19.59
N ASN A 379 6.62 14.84 -18.63
CA ASN A 379 6.31 14.66 -17.20
C ASN A 379 5.15 15.57 -16.78
N LEU A 380 3.91 15.10 -16.99
CA LEU A 380 2.70 15.89 -16.74
C LEU A 380 2.58 16.43 -15.31
N PRO A 381 2.81 15.65 -14.23
CA PRO A 381 2.74 16.17 -12.87
C PRO A 381 3.76 17.28 -12.61
N LEU A 382 5.00 17.08 -13.05
CA LEU A 382 6.06 18.08 -12.91
C LEU A 382 5.68 19.39 -13.62
N LEU A 383 5.29 19.32 -14.89
CA LEU A 383 4.88 20.48 -15.68
C LEU A 383 3.67 21.19 -15.07
N THR A 384 2.70 20.44 -14.57
CA THR A 384 1.51 21.01 -13.93
C THR A 384 1.89 21.87 -12.73
N HIS A 385 2.74 21.36 -11.84
CA HIS A 385 3.16 22.10 -10.66
C HIS A 385 4.14 23.24 -11.00
N ALA A 386 5.02 23.05 -11.99
CA ALA A 386 5.88 24.12 -12.50
C ALA A 386 5.07 25.29 -13.09
N LEU A 387 4.07 25.00 -13.93
CA LEU A 387 3.18 26.01 -14.52
C LEU A 387 2.33 26.71 -13.45
N GLN A 388 1.82 25.97 -12.46
CA GLN A 388 1.14 26.56 -11.31
C GLN A 388 2.06 27.51 -10.54
N SER A 389 3.33 27.14 -10.35
CA SER A 389 4.33 28.01 -9.69
C SER A 389 4.60 29.28 -10.50
N ALA A 390 4.69 29.19 -11.84
CA ALA A 390 4.85 30.34 -12.73
C ALA A 390 3.59 31.24 -12.80
N ILE A 391 2.38 30.67 -12.67
CA ILE A 391 1.16 31.47 -12.53
C ILE A 391 1.22 32.31 -11.25
N GLN A 392 1.68 31.73 -10.15
CA GLN A 392 1.75 32.38 -8.84
C GLN A 392 2.91 33.38 -8.70
N ASN A 393 4.02 33.15 -9.40
CA ASN A 393 5.22 33.99 -9.38
C ASN A 393 5.64 34.30 -10.82
N PRO A 394 4.90 35.18 -11.52
CA PRO A 394 5.17 35.46 -12.92
C PRO A 394 6.54 36.10 -13.13
N SER A 395 7.25 35.67 -14.17
CA SER A 395 8.50 36.26 -14.66
C SER A 395 8.51 36.22 -16.18
N GLU A 396 8.92 37.32 -16.82
CA GLU A 396 9.05 37.42 -18.29
C GLU A 396 10.04 36.39 -18.86
N ASP A 397 11.01 35.97 -18.05
CA ASP A 397 12.01 34.98 -18.44
C ASP A 397 11.44 33.59 -18.70
N TYR A 398 10.24 33.29 -18.20
CA TYR A 398 9.58 32.01 -18.45
C TYR A 398 8.93 31.93 -19.83
N LEU A 399 8.64 33.06 -20.48
CA LEU A 399 7.87 33.09 -21.73
C LEU A 399 8.45 32.20 -22.83
N PRO A 400 9.78 32.19 -23.11
CA PRO A 400 10.32 31.35 -24.17
C PRO A 400 10.13 29.85 -23.92
N ALA A 401 10.12 29.43 -22.64
CA ALA A 401 9.96 28.04 -22.25
C ALA A 401 8.48 27.61 -22.13
N ILE A 402 7.58 28.54 -21.77
CA ILE A 402 6.14 28.27 -21.63
C ILE A 402 5.41 28.31 -22.98
N GLU A 403 5.84 29.16 -23.92
CA GLU A 403 5.14 29.34 -25.21
C GLU A 403 4.91 28.02 -25.98
N PRO A 404 5.89 27.12 -26.13
CA PRO A 404 5.66 25.81 -26.76
C PRO A 404 4.59 24.97 -26.05
N LEU A 405 4.46 25.09 -24.72
CA LEU A 405 3.49 24.34 -23.93
C LEU A 405 2.04 24.80 -24.14
N THR A 406 1.82 25.98 -24.74
CA THR A 406 0.47 26.45 -25.12
C THR A 406 -0.15 25.63 -26.26
N HIS A 407 0.66 24.80 -26.91
CA HIS A 407 0.32 23.85 -27.97
C HIS A 407 0.52 22.38 -27.55
N HIS A 408 0.76 22.12 -26.26
CA HIS A 408 0.98 20.78 -25.73
C HIS A 408 -0.22 19.84 -25.98
N TRP A 409 -0.02 18.54 -26.22
CA TRP A 409 -1.12 17.61 -26.53
C TRP A 409 -2.16 17.48 -25.39
N SER A 410 -1.75 17.68 -24.14
CA SER A 410 -2.65 17.76 -22.97
C SER A 410 -3.33 19.13 -22.88
N ASN A 411 -4.66 19.14 -22.98
CA ASN A 411 -5.47 20.36 -22.81
C ASN A 411 -5.24 21.03 -21.44
N GLU A 412 -5.00 20.26 -20.37
CA GLU A 412 -4.76 20.82 -19.04
C GLU A 412 -3.48 21.66 -19.01
N LEU A 413 -2.40 21.13 -19.60
CA LEU A 413 -1.15 21.86 -19.72
C LEU A 413 -1.28 23.07 -20.66
N GLN A 414 -2.04 22.97 -21.76
CA GLN A 414 -2.35 24.15 -22.58
C GLN A 414 -3.07 25.23 -21.78
N ILE A 415 -4.05 24.87 -20.95
CA ILE A 415 -4.79 25.80 -20.10
C ILE A 415 -3.82 26.48 -19.13
N LEU A 416 -2.99 25.70 -18.43
CA LEU A 416 -2.03 26.21 -17.46
C LEU A 416 -0.95 27.08 -18.11
N ALA A 417 -0.41 26.69 -19.26
CA ALA A 417 0.57 27.48 -20.01
C ALA A 417 -0.02 28.83 -20.47
N ARG A 418 -1.25 28.82 -20.99
CA ARG A 418 -1.95 30.06 -21.38
C ARG A 418 -2.28 30.94 -20.18
N LEU A 419 -2.61 30.35 -19.03
CA LEU A 419 -2.78 31.09 -17.77
C LEU A 419 -1.46 31.70 -17.31
N ALA A 420 -0.37 30.96 -17.36
CA ALA A 420 0.96 31.45 -17.01
C ALA A 420 1.37 32.62 -17.91
N ASN A 421 1.22 32.50 -19.24
CA ASN A 421 1.47 33.59 -20.19
C ASN A 421 0.65 34.85 -19.88
N ARG A 422 -0.64 34.71 -19.53
CA ARG A 422 -1.49 35.84 -19.12
C ARG A 422 -1.02 36.46 -17.80
N SER A 423 -0.64 35.64 -16.82
CA SER A 423 -0.08 36.11 -15.55
C SER A 423 1.17 36.96 -15.77
N ILE A 424 2.07 36.47 -16.63
CA ILE A 424 3.34 37.13 -16.98
C ILE A 424 3.11 38.43 -17.75
N SER A 425 2.09 38.48 -18.61
CA SER A 425 1.72 39.70 -19.37
C SER A 425 1.04 40.78 -18.51
N GLY A 426 0.88 40.57 -17.21
CA GLY A 426 0.39 41.56 -16.26
C GLY A 426 -1.12 41.76 -16.20
N GLN A 427 -1.92 41.02 -16.98
CA GLN A 427 -3.39 41.01 -16.88
C GLN A 427 -4.02 39.66 -17.30
N PRO A 428 -5.02 39.16 -16.56
CA PRO A 428 -5.61 39.69 -15.33
C PRO A 428 -4.91 39.16 -14.06
N ASP A 429 -5.16 39.75 -12.88
CA ASP A 429 -4.60 39.28 -11.60
C ASP A 429 -5.14 37.88 -11.24
N LEU A 430 -4.34 36.86 -11.56
CA LEU A 430 -4.69 35.46 -11.33
C LEU A 430 -4.51 35.03 -9.87
N SER A 431 -4.00 35.89 -8.98
CA SER A 431 -4.01 35.62 -7.54
C SER A 431 -5.44 35.68 -6.97
N ASN A 432 -6.35 36.39 -7.64
CA ASN A 432 -7.77 36.43 -7.28
C ASN A 432 -8.50 35.15 -7.78
N PRO A 433 -9.07 34.32 -6.89
CA PRO A 433 -9.71 33.06 -7.28
C PRO A 433 -10.89 33.21 -8.25
N ALA A 434 -11.65 34.31 -8.17
CA ALA A 434 -12.77 34.57 -9.07
C ALA A 434 -12.28 34.89 -10.49
N ILE A 435 -11.21 35.69 -10.60
CA ILE A 435 -10.57 36.02 -11.87
C ILE A 435 -9.89 34.79 -12.47
N TYR A 436 -9.18 34.00 -11.66
CA TYR A 436 -8.58 32.73 -12.09
C TYR A 436 -9.63 31.81 -12.68
N LYS A 437 -10.75 31.59 -11.96
CA LYS A 437 -11.84 30.72 -12.40
C LYS A 437 -12.50 31.23 -13.69
N LYS A 438 -12.71 32.54 -13.82
CA LYS A 438 -13.25 33.16 -15.04
C LYS A 438 -12.30 32.96 -16.22
N THR A 439 -11.03 33.32 -16.06
CA THR A 439 -10.00 33.23 -17.09
C THR A 439 -9.75 31.78 -17.53
N SER A 440 -9.67 30.85 -16.58
CA SER A 440 -9.55 29.42 -16.85
C SER A 440 -10.72 28.89 -17.68
N ARG A 441 -11.96 29.31 -17.36
CA ARG A 441 -13.16 28.96 -18.15
C ARG A 441 -13.11 29.53 -19.56
N GLU A 442 -12.70 30.78 -19.73
CA GLU A 442 -12.55 31.41 -21.04
C GLU A 442 -11.55 30.65 -21.91
N ILE A 443 -10.36 30.34 -21.36
CA ILE A 443 -9.32 29.57 -22.06
C ILE A 443 -9.81 28.16 -22.39
N ARG A 444 -10.43 27.47 -21.42
CA ARG A 444 -11.00 26.12 -21.64
C ARG A 444 -12.05 26.12 -22.73
N THR A 445 -12.89 27.16 -22.80
CA THR A 445 -13.90 27.32 -23.85
C THR A 445 -13.23 27.55 -25.22
N ALA A 446 -12.23 28.44 -25.29
CA ALA A 446 -11.50 28.70 -26.52
C ALA A 446 -10.75 27.46 -27.05
N ILE A 447 -10.12 26.68 -26.17
CA ILE A 447 -9.48 25.40 -26.53
C ILE A 447 -10.54 24.41 -27.00
N ARG A 448 -11.67 24.31 -26.30
CA ARG A 448 -12.78 23.43 -26.68
C ARG A 448 -13.36 23.78 -28.05
N ASP A 449 -13.56 25.06 -28.33
CA ASP A 449 -14.13 25.55 -29.58
C ASP A 449 -13.16 25.37 -30.76
N LYS A 450 -11.86 25.65 -30.54
CA LYS A 450 -10.80 25.41 -31.52
C LYS A 450 -10.63 23.92 -31.82
N ASN A 451 -10.65 23.09 -30.79
CA ASN A 451 -10.40 21.65 -30.91
C ASN A 451 -11.68 20.85 -31.21
N LYS A 452 -12.84 21.52 -31.39
CA LYS A 452 -14.19 20.94 -31.48
C LYS A 452 -14.25 19.60 -30.75
N LEU A 453 -13.97 19.61 -29.42
CA LEU A 453 -13.61 18.44 -28.61
C LEU A 453 -14.14 17.16 -29.25
N CYS A 454 -13.23 16.42 -29.88
CA CYS A 454 -13.56 15.22 -30.62
C CYS A 454 -14.00 14.15 -29.61
N LYS A 455 -15.27 14.23 -29.21
CA LYS A 455 -15.91 13.29 -28.30
C LYS A 455 -16.28 12.09 -29.12
N VAL A 456 -15.30 11.23 -29.33
CA VAL A 456 -15.57 9.87 -29.78
C VAL A 456 -15.92 9.11 -28.50
N LYS A 457 -17.17 8.65 -28.41
CA LYS A 457 -17.61 7.88 -27.27
C LYS A 457 -16.83 6.57 -27.25
N GLY A 458 -16.12 6.31 -26.17
CA GLY A 458 -15.48 5.02 -25.97
C GLY A 458 -16.55 3.94 -25.81
N SER A 459 -16.28 2.74 -26.32
CA SER A 459 -16.97 1.53 -25.88
C SER A 459 -16.38 1.09 -24.55
N LYS A 460 -17.21 0.89 -23.51
CA LYS A 460 -16.74 0.20 -22.31
C LYS A 460 -16.42 -1.25 -22.70
N LEU A 461 -15.20 -1.70 -22.41
CA LEU A 461 -14.74 -3.08 -22.65
C LEU A 461 -15.35 -4.09 -21.64
N THR A 462 -16.61 -3.89 -21.25
CA THR A 462 -17.31 -4.76 -20.29
C THR A 462 -17.60 -6.17 -20.81
N ASP A 463 -17.35 -6.44 -22.09
CA ASP A 463 -17.70 -7.73 -22.72
C ASP A 463 -16.71 -8.86 -22.37
N TYR A 464 -15.49 -8.56 -21.88
CA TYR A 464 -14.50 -9.57 -21.50
C TYR A 464 -14.55 -9.99 -20.02
N VAL A 465 -15.11 -9.15 -19.14
CA VAL A 465 -15.26 -9.49 -17.70
C VAL A 465 -16.18 -10.70 -17.49
N ALA A 466 -17.12 -10.92 -18.42
CA ALA A 466 -18.00 -12.07 -18.44
C ALA A 466 -17.31 -13.38 -18.86
N GLN A 467 -16.10 -13.32 -19.43
CA GLN A 467 -15.42 -14.46 -20.05
C GLN A 467 -14.37 -15.14 -19.16
N LEU A 468 -14.12 -14.65 -17.93
CA LEU A 468 -13.26 -15.36 -16.98
C LEU A 468 -13.86 -16.74 -16.68
N PRO A 469 -13.27 -17.83 -17.22
CA PRO A 469 -13.76 -19.16 -16.99
C PRO A 469 -13.25 -19.61 -15.61
N TYR A 470 -14.18 -19.93 -14.68
CA TYR A 470 -13.92 -20.68 -13.44
C TYR A 470 -13.20 -19.99 -12.27
N PHE A 471 -13.76 -18.91 -11.69
CA PHE A 471 -13.31 -18.41 -10.39
C PHE A 471 -14.47 -18.04 -9.44
N THR A 472 -14.51 -18.67 -8.27
CA THR A 472 -15.33 -18.31 -7.09
C THR A 472 -14.52 -17.41 -6.16
N LEU A 473 -14.42 -16.11 -6.46
CA LEU A 473 -13.59 -15.16 -5.72
C LEU A 473 -14.28 -14.60 -4.46
N GLU A 474 -14.53 -15.48 -3.50
CA GLU A 474 -14.62 -15.13 -2.07
C GLU A 474 -13.50 -15.84 -1.27
N GLU A 475 -12.37 -16.14 -1.91
CA GLU A 475 -11.18 -16.67 -1.24
C GLU A 475 -10.20 -15.53 -0.89
N GLU A 476 -9.71 -15.54 0.34
CA GLU A 476 -8.58 -14.70 0.78
C GLU A 476 -7.34 -15.11 -0.02
N VAL A 477 -7.05 -14.39 -1.10
CA VAL A 477 -5.77 -14.51 -1.79
C VAL A 477 -4.81 -13.51 -1.13
N SER A 478 -3.79 -14.04 -0.46
CA SER A 478 -2.64 -13.29 0.07
C SER A 478 -3.01 -11.96 0.77
N GLN A 479 -3.73 -12.04 1.89
CA GLN A 479 -4.05 -10.92 2.80
C GLN A 479 -4.98 -9.82 2.26
N SER A 480 -5.45 -9.91 1.01
CA SER A 480 -6.37 -8.93 0.41
C SER A 480 -7.66 -9.60 -0.07
N ILE A 481 -8.82 -9.14 0.42
CA ILE A 481 -10.12 -9.63 -0.06
C ILE A 481 -10.42 -8.95 -1.40
N ILE A 482 -9.95 -9.54 -2.50
CA ILE A 482 -10.24 -9.08 -3.84
C ILE A 482 -11.63 -9.57 -4.25
N LYS A 483 -12.49 -8.67 -4.71
CA LYS A 483 -13.88 -9.01 -5.07
C LYS A 483 -14.08 -8.92 -6.56
N ARG A 484 -14.74 -9.93 -7.15
CA ARG A 484 -15.10 -9.98 -8.58
C ARG A 484 -15.80 -8.72 -9.08
N ARG A 485 -16.60 -8.07 -8.23
CA ARG A 485 -17.31 -6.81 -8.54
C ARG A 485 -16.39 -5.63 -8.88
N TYR A 486 -15.10 -5.72 -8.56
CA TYR A 486 -14.10 -4.69 -8.90
C TYR A 486 -13.29 -5.03 -10.14
N ILE A 487 -13.53 -6.17 -10.80
CA ILE A 487 -12.86 -6.48 -12.07
C ILE A 487 -13.30 -5.44 -13.10
N SER A 488 -12.33 -4.72 -13.62
CA SER A 488 -12.51 -3.67 -14.62
C SER A 488 -12.09 -4.13 -16.01
N SER A 489 -11.05 -4.97 -16.09
CA SER A 489 -10.45 -5.42 -17.34
C SER A 489 -9.78 -6.77 -17.16
N THR A 490 -9.79 -7.58 -18.22
CA THR A 490 -9.17 -8.92 -18.22
C THR A 490 -8.55 -9.19 -19.59
N TYR A 491 -7.42 -9.91 -19.62
CA TYR A 491 -6.83 -10.35 -20.88
C TYR A 491 -6.20 -11.75 -20.77
N PRO A 492 -6.53 -12.69 -21.69
CA PRO A 492 -5.98 -14.04 -21.67
C PRO A 492 -4.55 -14.10 -22.19
N THR A 493 -3.74 -14.99 -21.62
CA THR A 493 -2.36 -15.24 -22.02
C THR A 493 -2.10 -16.75 -22.21
N PRO A 494 -0.93 -17.17 -22.74
CA PRO A 494 -0.67 -18.59 -22.93
C PRO A 494 -0.68 -19.39 -21.62
N ALA A 495 -0.29 -18.78 -20.50
CA ALA A 495 -0.15 -19.47 -19.22
C ALA A 495 -1.21 -19.07 -18.17
N GLY A 496 -2.08 -18.10 -18.47
CA GLY A 496 -3.02 -17.59 -17.47
C GLY A 496 -3.87 -16.42 -17.96
N TRP A 497 -4.24 -15.56 -17.02
CA TRP A 497 -5.06 -14.39 -17.23
C TRP A 497 -4.49 -13.19 -16.48
N PHE A 498 -4.35 -12.07 -17.17
CA PHE A 498 -4.23 -10.78 -16.50
C PHE A 498 -5.61 -10.29 -16.09
N VAL A 499 -5.73 -9.88 -14.83
CA VAL A 499 -6.97 -9.35 -14.25
C VAL A 499 -6.67 -8.03 -13.57
N GLY A 500 -7.33 -6.98 -14.03
CA GLY A 500 -7.25 -5.64 -13.46
C GLY A 500 -8.41 -5.41 -12.50
N PHE A 501 -8.09 -4.94 -11.30
CA PHE A 501 -9.08 -4.57 -10.30
C PHE A 501 -9.10 -3.06 -10.08
N ASP A 502 -10.29 -2.48 -10.16
CA ASP A 502 -10.59 -1.09 -9.86
C ASP A 502 -11.31 -0.93 -8.51
N GLY A 503 -10.71 -1.48 -7.45
CA GLY A 503 -11.23 -1.40 -6.08
C GLY A 503 -10.64 -0.26 -5.24
N PRO A 504 -11.20 0.00 -4.05
CA PRO A 504 -10.55 0.85 -3.04
C PRO A 504 -9.18 0.27 -2.63
N THR A 505 -8.37 1.05 -1.90
CA THR A 505 -7.02 0.65 -1.44
C THR A 505 -6.98 -0.79 -0.89
N HIS A 506 -6.03 -1.61 -1.34
CA HIS A 506 -5.90 -3.06 -1.10
C HIS A 506 -6.94 -3.97 -1.79
N GLN A 507 -7.85 -3.42 -2.60
CA GLN A 507 -8.79 -4.17 -3.45
C GLN A 507 -8.62 -3.83 -4.94
N GLY A 508 -7.66 -2.98 -5.27
CA GLY A 508 -7.21 -2.68 -6.63
C GLY A 508 -5.87 -3.35 -6.94
N GLY A 509 -5.51 -3.39 -8.21
CA GLY A 509 -4.19 -3.84 -8.66
C GLY A 509 -4.25 -4.60 -9.97
N LEU A 510 -3.07 -4.89 -10.52
CA LEU A 510 -2.91 -5.87 -11.59
C LEU A 510 -2.54 -7.21 -10.98
N TRP A 511 -3.27 -8.25 -11.35
CA TRP A 511 -3.05 -9.62 -10.90
C TRP A 511 -2.88 -10.54 -12.09
N PHE A 512 -2.11 -11.60 -11.89
CA PHE A 512 -2.01 -12.70 -12.82
C PHE A 512 -2.53 -13.98 -12.18
N PHE A 513 -3.45 -14.66 -12.87
CA PHE A 513 -3.99 -15.95 -12.45
C PHE A 513 -3.49 -17.01 -13.40
N ASP A 514 -2.80 -18.03 -12.90
CA ASP A 514 -2.27 -19.10 -13.75
C ASP A 514 -3.36 -20.13 -14.12
N ASN A 515 -3.25 -20.72 -15.32
CA ASN A 515 -4.25 -21.67 -15.82
C ASN A 515 -4.19 -23.06 -15.15
N ILE A 516 -3.11 -23.39 -14.43
CA ILE A 516 -2.86 -24.73 -13.87
C ILE A 516 -3.39 -24.81 -12.43
N THR A 517 -3.00 -23.87 -11.57
CA THR A 517 -3.34 -23.85 -10.15
C THR A 517 -4.52 -22.93 -9.85
N GLY A 518 -4.77 -21.94 -10.71
CA GLY A 518 -5.81 -20.93 -10.50
C GLY A 518 -5.46 -19.92 -9.41
N LEU A 519 -4.24 -19.97 -8.86
CA LEU A 519 -3.75 -19.03 -7.87
C LEU A 519 -3.44 -17.69 -8.55
N GLY A 520 -3.76 -16.61 -7.84
CA GLY A 520 -3.50 -15.25 -8.28
C GLY A 520 -2.27 -14.68 -7.58
N ASP A 521 -1.32 -14.16 -8.35
CA ASP A 521 -0.19 -13.41 -7.84
C ASP A 521 -0.32 -11.92 -8.20
N PRO A 522 -0.06 -10.99 -7.26
CA PRO A 522 -0.04 -9.57 -7.56
C PRO A 522 1.17 -9.23 -8.43
N VAL A 523 0.98 -8.34 -9.41
CA VAL A 523 2.08 -7.81 -10.21
C VAL A 523 2.68 -6.61 -9.47
N ASN A 524 3.80 -6.84 -8.79
CA ASN A 524 4.40 -5.99 -7.74
C ASN A 524 4.43 -4.47 -8.00
N SER A 525 4.67 -3.99 -9.23
CA SER A 525 4.76 -2.53 -9.49
C SER A 525 3.41 -1.82 -9.68
N LEU A 526 2.30 -2.57 -9.64
CA LEU A 526 0.94 -2.07 -9.75
C LEU A 526 0.03 -2.58 -8.62
N ASP A 527 0.63 -3.13 -7.56
CA ASP A 527 -0.13 -3.53 -6.38
C ASP A 527 -0.85 -2.30 -5.80
N HIS A 528 -2.15 -2.46 -5.53
CA HIS A 528 -3.06 -1.42 -5.02
C HIS A 528 -3.44 -0.27 -5.97
N ALA A 529 -2.91 -0.22 -7.20
CA ALA A 529 -3.36 0.74 -8.21
C ALA A 529 -4.70 0.28 -8.83
N GLY A 530 -5.69 1.16 -8.93
CA GLY A 530 -6.96 0.82 -9.60
C GLY A 530 -6.72 0.61 -11.10
N VAL A 531 -6.60 -0.62 -11.57
CA VAL A 531 -6.41 -0.89 -13.00
C VAL A 531 -7.74 -0.69 -13.70
N ILE A 532 -7.78 0.07 -14.78
CA ILE A 532 -9.01 0.35 -15.54
C ILE A 532 -9.03 -0.33 -16.91
N PHE A 533 -7.85 -0.65 -17.45
CA PHE A 533 -7.72 -1.23 -18.79
C PHE A 533 -6.44 -2.05 -18.93
N ILE A 534 -6.56 -3.16 -19.65
CA ILE A 534 -5.47 -4.04 -20.08
C ILE A 534 -5.72 -4.36 -21.55
N GLY A 535 -4.76 -4.08 -22.42
CA GLY A 535 -4.85 -4.42 -23.83
C GLY A 535 -3.49 -4.68 -24.45
N PRO A 536 -3.41 -5.49 -25.51
CA PRO A 536 -2.13 -5.91 -26.05
C PRO A 536 -1.44 -4.77 -26.79
N ILE A 537 -0.11 -4.67 -26.71
CA ILE A 537 0.62 -3.65 -27.48
C ILE A 537 0.45 -3.86 -28.99
N THR A 538 0.38 -5.13 -29.40
CA THR A 538 0.14 -5.56 -30.78
C THR A 538 -1.02 -6.55 -30.79
N LEU A 539 -2.02 -6.41 -31.66
CA LEU A 539 -3.09 -7.42 -31.73
C LEU A 539 -2.49 -8.76 -32.21
N PRO A 540 -2.83 -9.89 -31.56
CA PRO A 540 -2.37 -11.20 -32.01
C PRO A 540 -3.07 -11.60 -33.30
N ASP A 541 -2.39 -12.39 -34.12
CA ASP A 541 -3.08 -13.16 -35.17
C ASP A 541 -4.11 -14.11 -34.52
N PRO A 542 -5.21 -14.45 -35.22
CA PRO A 542 -6.18 -15.41 -34.70
C PRO A 542 -5.52 -16.71 -34.21
N GLY A 543 -5.77 -17.07 -32.95
CA GLY A 543 -5.21 -18.27 -32.31
C GLY A 543 -3.84 -18.07 -31.63
N GLN A 544 -3.29 -16.85 -31.64
CA GLN A 544 -2.07 -16.52 -30.89
C GLN A 544 -2.39 -15.76 -29.60
N TYR A 545 -1.48 -15.88 -28.63
CA TYR A 545 -1.53 -15.13 -27.38
C TYR A 545 -0.43 -14.08 -27.37
N MET A 546 -0.74 -12.93 -26.76
CA MET A 546 0.23 -11.86 -26.59
C MET A 546 1.02 -12.01 -25.29
N ARG A 547 2.20 -11.40 -25.27
CA ARG A 547 3.06 -11.31 -24.09
C ARG A 547 3.21 -9.90 -23.56
N ASP A 548 2.88 -8.90 -24.36
CA ASP A 548 3.09 -7.48 -24.05
C ASP A 548 1.76 -6.74 -24.04
N PHE A 549 1.52 -6.02 -22.95
CA PHE A 549 0.25 -5.35 -22.67
C PHE A 549 0.48 -3.90 -22.26
N TRP A 550 -0.36 -3.00 -22.75
CA TRP A 550 -0.63 -1.73 -22.11
C TRP A 550 -1.53 -1.94 -20.90
N VAL A 551 -1.17 -1.31 -19.80
CA VAL A 551 -1.96 -1.26 -18.57
C VAL A 551 -2.20 0.20 -18.22
N ILE A 552 -3.46 0.58 -18.09
CA ILE A 552 -3.84 1.90 -17.58
C ILE A 552 -4.40 1.71 -16.17
N SER A 553 -3.83 2.44 -15.23
CA SER A 553 -4.24 2.42 -13.82
C SER A 553 -4.45 3.81 -13.25
N ARG A 554 -5.10 3.87 -12.09
CA ARG A 554 -5.27 5.06 -11.26
C ARG A 554 -4.65 4.84 -9.90
N ASP A 555 -3.85 5.79 -9.46
CA ASP A 555 -3.32 5.78 -8.10
C ASP A 555 -4.32 6.46 -7.15
N SER A 556 -4.53 5.87 -5.97
CA SER A 556 -5.50 6.40 -5.01
C SER A 556 -5.16 7.85 -4.61
N GLY A 557 -6.04 8.79 -4.93
CA GLY A 557 -5.84 10.22 -4.63
C GLY A 557 -4.91 10.97 -5.59
N SER A 558 -4.58 10.38 -6.75
CA SER A 558 -3.99 11.10 -7.89
C SER A 558 -5.10 11.51 -8.87
N GLN A 559 -4.96 12.68 -9.49
CA GLN A 559 -5.81 13.09 -10.62
C GLN A 559 -5.32 12.54 -11.96
N TYR A 560 -4.07 12.07 -12.00
CA TYR A 560 -3.43 11.54 -13.20
C TYR A 560 -3.66 10.04 -13.31
N GLY A 561 -3.88 9.58 -14.54
CA GLY A 561 -3.78 8.16 -14.85
C GLY A 561 -2.32 7.75 -15.02
N ARG A 562 -2.06 6.46 -14.92
CA ARG A 562 -0.73 5.87 -15.12
C ARG A 562 -0.80 4.91 -16.29
N LEU A 563 0.11 5.09 -17.25
CA LEU A 563 0.35 4.14 -18.33
C LEU A 563 1.59 3.32 -17.99
N SER A 564 1.42 2.02 -17.97
CA SER A 564 2.48 1.03 -17.77
C SER A 564 2.45 -0.01 -18.89
N THR A 565 3.55 -0.71 -19.10
CA THR A 565 3.57 -1.99 -19.81
C THR A 565 3.51 -3.12 -18.79
N ALA A 566 2.87 -4.22 -19.15
CA ALA A 566 3.01 -5.50 -18.46
C ALA A 566 3.49 -6.55 -19.46
N ARG A 567 4.49 -7.32 -19.08
CA ARG A 567 5.10 -8.35 -19.91
C ARG A 567 5.07 -9.69 -19.19
N GLN A 568 4.55 -10.70 -19.87
CA GLN A 568 4.66 -12.08 -19.44
C GLN A 568 5.85 -12.77 -20.12
N THR A 569 6.79 -13.26 -19.31
CA THR A 569 7.86 -14.14 -19.75
C THR A 569 7.53 -15.60 -19.39
N ALA A 570 8.41 -16.55 -19.72
CA ALA A 570 8.17 -17.95 -19.37
C ALA A 570 8.25 -18.21 -17.85
N GLU A 571 9.00 -17.38 -17.12
CA GLU A 571 9.34 -17.60 -15.71
C GLU A 571 8.78 -16.51 -14.78
N ASP A 572 8.42 -15.34 -15.32
CA ASP A 572 8.05 -14.18 -14.51
C ASP A 572 7.14 -13.19 -15.24
N ILE A 573 6.51 -12.31 -14.47
CA ILE A 573 5.63 -11.23 -14.92
C ILE A 573 6.18 -9.91 -14.42
N THR A 574 6.52 -9.03 -15.36
CA THR A 574 7.07 -7.72 -15.05
C THR A 574 6.13 -6.62 -15.52
N SER A 575 6.15 -5.49 -14.81
CA SER A 575 5.50 -4.27 -15.29
C SER A 575 6.38 -3.05 -15.11
N GLU A 576 6.36 -2.19 -16.12
CA GLU A 576 7.22 -1.01 -16.22
C GLU A 576 6.37 0.23 -16.46
N PHE A 577 6.61 1.29 -15.67
CA PHE A 577 5.96 2.58 -15.89
C PHE A 577 6.46 3.23 -17.17
N GLN A 578 5.55 3.82 -17.93
CA GLN A 578 5.88 4.49 -19.17
C GLN A 578 5.68 6.00 -19.05
N ARG A 579 4.49 6.43 -18.59
CA ARG A 579 4.15 7.86 -18.42
C ARG A 579 2.87 8.06 -17.63
N PHE A 580 2.69 9.29 -17.15
CA PHE A 580 1.41 9.76 -16.65
C PHE A 580 0.48 10.15 -17.79
N LEU A 581 -0.81 9.89 -17.61
CA LEU A 581 -1.90 10.37 -18.43
C LEU A 581 -2.59 11.53 -17.70
N PRO A 582 -3.18 12.50 -18.42
CA PRO A 582 -3.75 13.69 -17.78
C PRO A 582 -4.95 13.37 -16.86
N HIS A 583 -5.62 12.23 -17.06
CA HIS A 583 -6.77 11.82 -16.26
C HIS A 583 -6.71 10.35 -15.89
N ALA A 584 -7.40 10.00 -14.81
CA ALA A 584 -7.43 8.65 -14.25
C ALA A 584 -8.61 7.80 -14.75
N ASP A 585 -9.55 8.39 -15.49
CA ASP A 585 -10.87 7.83 -15.79
C ASP A 585 -11.19 7.85 -17.29
N PHE A 586 -10.29 7.27 -18.09
CA PHE A 586 -10.52 7.11 -19.53
C PHE A 586 -11.47 5.95 -19.85
N GLU A 587 -12.39 6.18 -20.80
CA GLU A 587 -13.01 5.10 -21.56
C GLU A 587 -12.10 4.74 -22.75
N VAL A 588 -11.74 3.46 -22.88
CA VAL A 588 -10.77 2.98 -23.86
C VAL A 588 -11.46 2.26 -25.01
N SER A 589 -11.04 2.50 -26.25
CA SER A 589 -11.52 1.77 -27.43
C SER A 589 -10.39 1.39 -28.36
N ILE A 590 -10.52 0.24 -29.01
CA ILE A 590 -9.52 -0.29 -29.94
C ILE A 590 -9.78 0.30 -31.34
N LEU A 591 -8.75 0.87 -31.94
CA LEU A 591 -8.74 1.41 -33.29
C LEU A 591 -7.92 0.49 -34.24
N PRO A 592 -8.15 0.57 -35.57
CA PRO A 592 -7.32 -0.13 -36.54
C PRO A 592 -5.83 0.21 -36.39
N GLY A 593 -4.98 -0.80 -36.52
CA GLY A 593 -3.52 -0.67 -36.42
C GLY A 593 -2.97 -0.69 -34.99
N ASN A 594 -3.64 -1.39 -34.06
CA ASN A 594 -3.19 -1.57 -32.66
C ASN A 594 -3.14 -0.26 -31.85
N ARG A 595 -4.01 0.68 -32.20
CA ARG A 595 -4.10 1.98 -31.55
C ARG A 595 -5.23 1.99 -30.55
N TYR A 596 -5.09 2.74 -29.48
CA TYR A 596 -6.11 2.86 -28.45
C TYR A 596 -6.61 4.29 -28.37
N LEU A 597 -7.91 4.47 -28.55
CA LEU A 597 -8.59 5.72 -28.27
C LEU A 597 -8.86 5.82 -26.77
N LEU A 598 -8.31 6.83 -26.11
CA LEU A 598 -8.58 7.17 -24.71
C LEU A 598 -9.53 8.36 -24.69
N SER A 599 -10.79 8.13 -24.35
CA SER A 599 -11.84 9.15 -24.35
C SER A 599 -12.21 9.56 -22.92
N HIS A 600 -12.53 10.83 -22.73
CA HIS A 600 -12.89 11.39 -21.43
C HIS A 600 -13.97 12.46 -21.61
N ASP A 601 -14.97 12.50 -20.73
CA ASP A 601 -16.20 13.30 -20.92
C ASP A 601 -15.95 14.80 -21.04
N THR A 602 -14.93 15.32 -20.37
CA THR A 602 -14.63 16.76 -20.31
C THR A 602 -13.35 17.18 -21.04
N HIS A 603 -12.64 16.24 -21.68
CA HIS A 603 -11.31 16.49 -22.27
C HIS A 603 -11.21 15.96 -23.71
N SER A 604 -10.14 16.33 -24.41
CA SER A 604 -9.88 15.82 -25.77
C SER A 604 -9.58 14.33 -25.69
N SER A 605 -10.16 13.56 -26.60
CA SER A 605 -9.76 12.16 -26.76
C SER A 605 -8.31 12.08 -27.24
N LEU A 606 -7.58 11.10 -26.75
CA LEU A 606 -6.19 10.82 -27.07
C LEU A 606 -6.09 9.52 -27.86
N ILE A 607 -5.06 9.39 -28.69
CA ILE A 607 -4.66 8.13 -29.30
C ILE A 607 -3.35 7.71 -28.65
N LEU A 608 -3.36 6.52 -28.05
CA LEU A 608 -2.17 5.78 -27.64
C LEU A 608 -1.74 4.88 -28.82
N GLU A 609 -0.54 5.12 -29.31
CA GLU A 609 0.10 4.38 -30.39
C GLU A 609 0.84 3.12 -29.86
N PRO A 610 1.15 2.14 -30.72
CA PRO A 610 1.87 0.93 -30.31
C PRO A 610 3.28 1.17 -29.77
N ASP A 611 3.90 2.30 -30.10
CA ASP A 611 5.21 2.72 -29.59
C ASP A 611 5.12 3.45 -28.23
N GLY A 612 3.91 3.60 -27.67
CA GLY A 612 3.64 4.31 -26.43
C GLY A 612 3.49 5.82 -26.58
N SER A 613 3.62 6.36 -27.80
CA SER A 613 3.38 7.78 -28.05
C SER A 613 1.90 8.12 -27.91
N ILE A 614 1.62 9.33 -27.43
CA ILE A 614 0.26 9.83 -27.22
C ILE A 614 0.08 11.10 -28.04
N LYS A 615 -1.00 11.14 -28.82
CA LYS A 615 -1.38 12.32 -29.59
C LYS A 615 -2.86 12.65 -29.44
N PRO A 616 -3.28 13.89 -29.71
CA PRO A 616 -4.70 14.21 -29.79
C PRO A 616 -5.36 13.35 -30.88
N ALA A 617 -6.57 12.85 -30.63
CA ALA A 617 -7.26 11.99 -31.59
C ALA A 617 -7.67 12.73 -32.88
N CYS A 618 -7.78 14.05 -32.82
CA CYS A 618 -8.22 14.90 -33.91
C CYS A 618 -7.25 16.08 -34.02
N GLU A 619 -6.28 15.92 -34.93
CA GLU A 619 -5.36 16.96 -35.43
C GLU A 619 -5.62 17.24 -36.90
#